data_AF-K1XJR5-F1
#
_entry.id   AF-K1XJR5-F1
#
_cell.length_a   1.000
_cell.length_b   1.000
_cell.length_c   1.000
_cell.angle_alpha   90.00
_cell.angle_beta   90.00
_cell.angle_gamma   90.00
#
_symmetry.space_group_name_H-M   'P 1'
#
loop_
_entity.id
_entity.type
_entity.pdbx_description
1 polymer ?
#
loop_
_entity_poly.entity_id
_entity_poly.type
_entity_poly.pdbx_seq_one_letter_code
_entity_poly.pdbx_strand_id
1 'polypeptide(L)'
;MRLSKGKQVTLIVILLLIIDQAVKLWIKTNMTLGESIPVFGSWFQIYFIENNGMAFGMQLGGAFGKFLLSSLRIVLIGFIIYYIVKLLKLDSPRGVLTGMALILV
;
A
#
# COMPACT_ATOMS: atom_id res chain seq x y z
N MET A 1 0.11 -25.14 -15.03
CA MET A 1 -1.14 -24.44 -15.43
C MET A 1 -0.95 -22.93 -15.27
N ARG A 2 -1.39 -22.10 -16.23
CA ARG A 2 -1.35 -20.64 -16.07
C ARG A 2 -2.46 -20.20 -15.11
N LEU A 3 -2.14 -19.35 -14.12
CA LEU A 3 -3.12 -18.76 -13.21
C LEU A 3 -4.14 -17.90 -13.98
N SER A 4 -5.39 -17.87 -13.51
CA SER A 4 -6.37 -16.91 -14.04
C SER A 4 -5.99 -15.48 -13.64
N LYS A 5 -6.39 -14.49 -14.45
CA LYS A 5 -6.10 -13.07 -14.18
C LYS A 5 -6.57 -12.64 -12.78
N GLY A 6 -7.73 -13.11 -12.35
CA GLY A 6 -8.25 -12.85 -10.98
C GLY A 6 -7.37 -13.45 -9.89
N LYS A 7 -6.98 -14.74 -10.01
CA LYS A 7 -6.07 -15.39 -9.04
C LYS A 7 -4.72 -14.69 -8.98
N GLN A 8 -4.20 -14.23 -10.11
CA GLN A 8 -2.96 -13.47 -10.19
C GLN A 8 -3.09 -12.13 -9.42
N VAL A 9 -4.16 -11.37 -9.64
CA VAL A 9 -4.42 -10.12 -8.91
C VAL A 9 -4.52 -10.37 -7.40
N THR A 10 -5.32 -11.36 -6.98
CA THR A 10 -5.47 -11.71 -5.56
C THR A 10 -4.14 -12.08 -4.92
N LEU A 11 -3.31 -12.88 -5.61
CA LEU A 11 -2.01 -13.29 -5.10
C LEU A 11 -1.07 -12.10 -4.91
N ILE A 12 -1.01 -11.17 -5.88
CA ILE A 12 -0.21 -9.95 -5.79
C ILE A 12 -0.63 -9.12 -4.57
N VAL A 13 -1.93 -8.89 -4.40
CA VAL A 13 -2.46 -8.07 -3.30
C VAL A 13 -2.11 -8.69 -1.94
N ILE A 14 -2.36 -10.00 -1.77
CA ILE A 14 -2.08 -10.69 -0.50
C ILE A 14 -0.59 -10.67 -0.18
N LEU A 15 0.27 -10.99 -1.16
CA LEU A 15 1.72 -11.03 -0.93
C LEU A 15 2.26 -9.65 -0.56
N LEU A 16 1.84 -8.59 -1.25
CA LEU A 16 2.33 -7.24 -0.96
C LEU A 16 1.81 -6.72 0.38
N LEU A 17 0.57 -7.01 0.76
CA LEU A 17 0.07 -6.68 2.11
C LEU A 17 0.86 -7.38 3.21
N ILE A 18 1.19 -8.67 3.01
CA ILE A 18 2.03 -9.42 3.97
C ILE A 18 3.41 -8.78 4.07
N ILE A 19 4.05 -8.47 2.95
CA ILE A 19 5.38 -7.84 2.92
C ILE A 19 5.35 -6.46 3.60
N ASP A 20 4.36 -5.62 3.27
CA ASP A 20 4.19 -4.29 3.86
C ASP A 20 4.05 -4.35 5.38
N GLN A 21 3.16 -5.22 5.88
CA GLN A 21 2.93 -5.35 7.32
C GLN A 21 4.12 -5.99 8.04
N ALA A 22 4.78 -6.99 7.42
CA ALA A 22 5.98 -7.61 7.98
C ALA A 22 7.12 -6.60 8.12
N VAL A 23 7.38 -5.78 7.10
CA VAL A 23 8.39 -4.72 7.16
C VAL A 23 8.03 -3.70 8.23
N LYS A 24 6.78 -3.21 8.29
CA LYS A 24 6.34 -2.26 9.33
C LYS A 24 6.50 -2.81 10.73
N LEU A 25 6.14 -4.08 10.94
CA LEU A 25 6.30 -4.75 12.24
C LEU A 25 7.78 -4.87 12.62
N TRP A 26 8.63 -5.28 11.68
CA TRP A 26 10.07 -5.39 11.91
C TRP A 26 10.69 -4.05 12.29
N ILE A 27 10.38 -2.98 11.55
CA ILE A 27 10.85 -1.62 11.86
C ILE A 27 10.41 -1.19 13.26
N LYS A 28 9.11 -1.33 13.60
CA LYS A 28 8.56 -0.91 14.90
C LYS A 28 9.10 -1.70 16.09
N THR A 29 9.64 -2.90 15.87
CA THR A 29 10.14 -3.77 16.94
C THR A 29 11.66 -3.77 17.07
N ASN A 30 12.39 -3.33 16.03
CA ASN A 30 13.85 -3.36 16.01
C ASN A 30 14.50 -1.96 15.93
N MET A 31 13.71 -0.90 15.69
CA MET A 31 14.21 0.46 15.57
C MET A 31 13.49 1.42 16.52
N THR A 32 14.20 2.48 16.89
CA THR A 32 13.67 3.65 17.60
C THR A 32 13.27 4.76 16.62
N LEU A 33 12.30 5.60 17.00
CA LEU A 33 11.83 6.67 16.11
C LEU A 33 12.98 7.64 15.78
N GLY A 34 13.22 7.89 14.49
CA GLY A 34 14.33 8.71 14.01
C GLY A 34 15.64 7.94 13.79
N GLU A 35 15.67 6.64 14.08
CA GLU A 35 16.84 5.80 13.80
C GLU A 35 17.03 5.58 12.30
N SER A 36 18.31 5.49 11.90
CA SER A 36 18.73 5.28 10.51
C SER A 36 19.69 4.10 10.42
N ILE A 37 19.37 3.13 9.56
CA ILE A 37 20.26 2.03 9.18
C ILE A 37 20.77 2.31 7.77
N PRO A 38 22.05 2.70 7.58
CA PRO A 38 22.62 2.89 6.26
C PRO A 38 22.81 1.55 5.56
N VAL A 39 22.21 1.39 4.37
CA VAL A 39 22.32 0.17 3.56
C VAL A 39 23.33 0.35 2.44
N PHE A 40 23.31 1.50 1.76
CA PHE A 40 24.32 1.88 0.76
C PHE A 40 24.87 3.27 1.06
N GLY A 41 25.74 3.33 2.08
CA GLY A 41 26.31 4.59 2.56
C GLY A 41 25.23 5.58 2.97
N SER A 42 25.34 6.82 2.49
CA SER A 42 24.37 7.90 2.74
C SER A 42 23.22 7.97 1.72
N TRP A 43 23.27 7.19 0.63
CA TRP A 43 22.28 7.29 -0.45
C TRP A 43 20.99 6.50 -0.17
N PHE A 44 21.13 5.26 0.31
CA PHE A 44 19.98 4.42 0.70
C PHE A 44 20.06 4.05 2.17
N GLN A 45 19.03 4.47 2.90
CA GLN A 45 18.92 4.28 4.34
C GLN A 45 17.51 3.79 4.68
N ILE A 46 17.42 2.87 5.62
CA ILE A 46 16.17 2.53 6.28
C ILE A 46 16.03 3.52 7.43
N TYR A 47 15.09 4.46 7.32
CA TYR A 47 14.86 5.50 8.32
C TYR A 47 13.48 5.33 8.96
N PHE A 48 13.42 5.20 10.28
CA PHE A 48 12.15 5.05 10.96
C PHE A 48 11.49 6.41 11.19
N ILE A 49 10.44 6.69 10.42
CA ILE A 49 9.57 7.86 10.57
C ILE A 49 8.09 7.44 10.58
N GLU A 50 7.27 8.16 11.32
CA GLU A 50 5.82 8.00 11.31
C GLU A 50 5.15 9.14 10.54
N ASN A 51 4.19 8.81 9.69
CA ASN A 51 3.39 9.77 8.96
C ASN A 51 1.94 9.73 9.46
N ASN A 52 1.45 10.88 9.94
CA ASN A 52 0.11 11.03 10.51
C ASN A 52 -1.05 11.01 9.51
N GLY A 53 -0.78 10.92 8.19
CA GLY A 53 -1.80 10.53 7.22
C GLY A 53 -1.74 11.18 5.85
N MET A 54 -0.78 12.05 5.55
CA MET A 54 -0.67 12.70 4.23
C MET A 54 0.77 12.90 3.76
N ALA A 55 0.93 13.03 2.44
CA ALA A 55 2.22 13.35 1.84
C ALA A 55 2.68 14.77 2.18
N PHE A 56 3.98 15.02 2.05
CA PHE A 56 4.59 16.36 2.19
C PHE A 56 4.41 17.03 3.56
N GLY A 57 4.22 16.24 4.64
CA GLY A 57 4.08 16.78 5.99
C GLY A 57 2.77 17.53 6.25
N MET A 58 1.85 17.54 5.28
CA MET A 58 0.54 18.17 5.45
C MET A 58 -0.24 17.46 6.57
N GLN A 59 -1.02 18.21 7.33
CA GLN A 59 -1.96 17.65 8.32
C GLN A 59 -3.34 18.27 8.13
N LEU A 60 -4.36 17.44 7.97
CA LEU A 60 -5.76 17.87 7.92
C LEU A 60 -6.28 17.85 9.36
N GLY A 61 -6.25 18.99 10.04
CA GLY A 61 -7.05 19.24 11.25
C GLY A 61 -6.99 18.18 12.38
N GLY A 62 -5.83 17.54 12.61
CA GLY A 62 -5.64 16.57 13.69
C GLY A 62 -6.48 15.29 13.54
N ALA A 63 -7.15 14.86 14.62
CA ALA A 63 -7.89 13.59 14.66
C ALA A 63 -9.03 13.53 13.64
N PHE A 64 -9.73 14.64 13.40
CA PHE A 64 -10.85 14.69 12.46
C PHE A 64 -10.41 14.47 11.02
N GLY A 65 -9.33 15.10 10.55
CA GLY A 65 -8.87 14.84 9.19
C GLY A 65 -8.20 13.47 9.06
N LYS A 66 -7.58 12.93 10.11
CA LYS A 66 -7.14 11.51 10.11
C LYS A 66 -8.32 10.56 9.93
N PHE A 67 -9.45 10.83 10.58
CA PHE A 67 -10.69 10.09 10.38
C PHE A 67 -11.17 10.20 8.93
N LEU A 68 -11.31 11.42 8.39
CA LEU A 68 -11.73 11.64 7.01
C LEU A 68 -10.84 10.92 5.99
N LEU A 69 -9.52 11.00 6.15
CA LEU A 69 -8.55 10.33 5.28
C LEU A 69 -8.71 8.81 5.32
N SER A 70 -8.95 8.26 6.50
CA SER A 70 -9.18 6.82 6.69
C SER A 70 -10.50 6.39 6.04
N SER A 71 -11.57 7.17 6.22
CA SER A 71 -12.87 6.92 5.59
C SER A 71 -12.78 6.99 4.06
N LEU A 72 -12.12 8.02 3.53
CA LEU A 72 -11.89 8.17 2.09
C LEU A 72 -11.16 6.95 1.52
N ARG A 73 -10.14 6.45 2.23
CA ARG A 73 -9.40 5.25 1.82
C ARG A 73 -10.31 4.03 1.72
N ILE A 74 -11.20 3.80 2.69
CA ILE A 74 -12.14 2.68 2.66
C ILE A 74 -13.05 2.76 1.43
N VAL A 75 -13.59 3.95 1.15
CA VAL A 75 -14.42 4.20 -0.04
C VAL A 75 -13.61 3.91 -1.32
N LEU A 76 -12.37 4.41 -1.39
CA LEU A 76 -11.51 4.23 -2.55
C LEU A 76 -11.13 2.76 -2.77
N ILE A 77 -10.83 2.00 -1.71
CA ILE A 77 -10.60 0.55 -1.77
C ILE A 77 -11.80 -0.16 -2.38
N GLY A 78 -13.02 0.14 -1.89
CA GLY A 78 -14.25 -0.43 -2.44
C GLY A 78 -14.44 -0.10 -3.92
N PHE A 79 -14.18 1.15 -4.31
CA PHE A 79 -14.23 1.59 -5.71
C PHE A 79 -13.21 0.85 -6.59
N ILE A 80 -11.96 0.72 -6.13
CA ILE A 80 -10.90 0.03 -6.87
C ILE A 80 -11.23 -1.45 -7.04
N ILE A 81 -11.73 -2.12 -5.99
CA ILE A 81 -12.15 -3.54 -6.08
C ILE A 81 -13.27 -3.69 -7.11
N TYR A 82 -14.30 -2.84 -7.05
CA TYR A 82 -15.36 -2.82 -8.05
C TYR A 82 -14.80 -2.64 -9.47
N TYR A 83 -13.87 -1.70 -9.66
CA TYR A 83 -13.29 -1.43 -10.96
C TYR A 83 -12.42 -2.60 -11.47
N ILE A 84 -11.64 -3.25 -10.61
CA ILE A 84 -10.89 -4.48 -10.93
C ILE A 84 -11.85 -5.58 -11.40
N VAL A 85 -12.95 -5.79 -10.68
CA VAL A 85 -13.97 -6.79 -11.08
C VAL A 85 -14.56 -6.47 -12.45
N LYS A 86 -14.83 -5.19 -12.73
CA LYS A 86 -15.29 -4.75 -14.06
C LYS A 86 -14.24 -5.03 -15.14
N LEU A 87 -12.97 -4.69 -14.91
CA LEU A 87 -11.87 -4.92 -15.86
C LEU A 87 -11.61 -6.40 -16.14
N LEU A 88 -11.77 -7.26 -15.12
CA LEU A 88 -11.69 -8.72 -15.27
C LEU A 88 -12.79 -9.25 -16.19
N LYS A 89 -14.03 -8.75 -16.06
CA LYS A 89 -15.15 -9.12 -16.95
C LYS A 89 -14.94 -8.65 -18.39
N LEU A 90 -14.24 -7.54 -18.59
CA LEU A 90 -13.87 -6.99 -19.89
C LEU A 90 -12.61 -7.65 -20.50
N ASP A 91 -12.09 -8.72 -19.88
CA ASP A 91 -10.86 -9.41 -20.25
C ASP A 91 -9.65 -8.47 -20.48
N SER A 92 -9.56 -7.40 -19.67
CA SER A 92 -8.55 -6.35 -19.84
C SER A 92 -7.10 -6.90 -19.81
N PRO A 93 -6.13 -6.21 -20.43
CA PRO A 93 -4.72 -6.61 -20.42
C PRO A 93 -4.19 -6.80 -19.00
N ARG A 94 -3.29 -7.78 -18.82
CA ARG A 94 -2.73 -8.11 -17.50
C ARG A 94 -2.02 -6.92 -16.85
N GLY A 95 -1.35 -6.09 -17.63
CA GLY A 95 -0.66 -4.90 -17.11
C GLY A 95 -1.60 -3.93 -16.39
N VAL A 96 -2.81 -3.70 -16.93
CA VAL A 96 -3.81 -2.83 -16.29
C VAL A 96 -4.26 -3.43 -14.96
N LEU A 97 -4.56 -4.73 -14.95
CA LEU A 97 -4.99 -5.43 -13.73
C LEU A 97 -3.89 -5.47 -12.66
N THR A 98 -2.64 -5.67 -13.06
CA THR A 98 -1.48 -5.60 -12.16
C THR A 98 -1.31 -4.20 -11.61
N GLY A 99 -1.40 -3.15 -12.44
CA GLY A 99 -1.34 -1.76 -11.96
C GLY A 99 -2.42 -1.44 -10.93
N MET A 100 -3.67 -1.84 -11.21
CA MET A 100 -4.76 -1.67 -10.24
C MET A 100 -4.54 -2.46 -8.95
N ALA A 101 -3.97 -3.66 -9.03
CA ALA A 101 -3.61 -4.46 -7.86
C ALA A 101 -2.55 -3.77 -6.99
N LEU A 102 -1.57 -3.11 -7.61
CA LEU A 102 -0.52 -2.36 -6.90
C LEU A 102 -1.06 -1.11 -6.21
N ILE A 103 -2.07 -0.44 -6.78
CA ILE A 103 -2.71 0.73 -6.16
C ILE A 103 -3.62 0.32 -4.98
N LEU A 104 -4.16 -0.90 -5.02
CA LEU A 104 -5.08 -1.40 -4.00
C LEU A 104 -4.37 -1.70 -2.66
N VAL A 105 -3.08 -2.04 -2.71
CA VAL A 105 -2.24 -2.34 -1.54
C VAL A 105 -1.69 -1.06 -0.95
#